data_AF-A0A480AIB7-F1
#
_entry.id   AF-A0A480AIB7-F1
#
_cell.length_a   1.000
_cell.length_b   1.000
_cell.length_c   1.000
_cell.angle_alpha   90.00
_cell.angle_beta   90.00
_cell.angle_gamma   90.00
#
_symmetry.space_group_name_H-M   'P 1'
#
loop_
_entity.id
_entity.type
_entity.pdbx_description
1 polymer ?
#
loop_
_entity_poly.entity_id
_entity_poly.type
_entity_poly.pdbx_seq_one_letter_code
_entity_poly.pdbx_strand_id
1 'polypeptide(L)'
;MIFVESINHKVPGMALHQVFAKLYQAKYLILATSLILWSIIPIIGTFFLLLYCQINISGNKIIDRKILFLQNLIPLILVLFTIIIYNASITPFGDTDVYIRVYKLLYYEPLFHTVDAFDTDKEPVAFILSQFVSKLTSGDEFSFLLFQSATINTAITIYSVIFVPELYPMIILINIMSNGYYYQLFWMPQFYSFIFIIPSLYISNYIKSVSLICIAYFTHNSSLSIIGVFIYEKITHYLIHFFKVFKLPDILNNKKNISLIYIFIVLPLSSVIFQNFVEFALSQDIFTSKINSYSGAQSANFNQDHFNIRNQLRSILDYSVISIFLLKSEFNKFNSLIFFRWVGIFFIMLFFYAAVYTFGFNMRASALFFCLPGFFYIIPIYSGKLDGSINIYSFILVVWIIVRSIYFAIALLNENNYLTFFENQELSTTITGYFQLLFSQ
;
A
#
# COMPACT_ATOMS: atom_id res chain seq x y z
N MET A 1 10.73 -16.34 16.39
CA MET A 1 9.72 -16.64 17.42
C MET A 1 9.27 -15.31 18.01
N ILE A 2 8.30 -14.64 17.36
CA ILE A 2 7.66 -13.43 17.87
C ILE A 2 6.17 -13.78 18.00
N PHE A 3 5.67 -13.51 19.20
CA PHE A 3 4.39 -13.86 19.77
C PHE A 3 3.20 -13.76 18.81
N VAL A 4 2.58 -14.90 18.50
CA VAL A 4 1.14 -14.97 18.25
C VAL A 4 0.54 -15.36 19.60
N GLU A 5 0.28 -14.37 20.46
CA GLU A 5 -0.67 -14.62 21.56
C GLU A 5 -1.97 -15.09 20.93
N SER A 6 -2.45 -16.24 21.37
CA SER A 6 -3.72 -16.82 20.94
C SER A 6 -4.84 -15.92 21.46
N ILE A 7 -5.15 -14.87 20.70
CA ILE A 7 -6.34 -14.09 20.98
C ILE A 7 -7.53 -14.92 20.53
N ASN A 8 -8.33 -15.37 21.49
CA ASN A 8 -9.67 -15.95 21.31
C ASN A 8 -10.62 -14.86 20.74
N HIS A 9 -10.33 -14.36 19.55
CA HIS A 9 -11.17 -13.41 18.85
C HIS A 9 -12.03 -14.13 17.81
N LYS A 10 -13.30 -13.73 17.75
CA LYS A 10 -14.11 -13.89 16.54
C LYS A 10 -13.23 -13.51 15.34
N VAL A 11 -13.19 -14.38 14.33
CA VAL A 11 -12.48 -14.09 13.08
C VAL A 11 -13.06 -12.78 12.51
N PRO A 12 -12.28 -11.68 12.48
CA PRO A 12 -12.77 -10.41 11.97
C PRO A 12 -13.14 -10.59 10.49
N GLY A 13 -14.17 -9.88 10.03
CA GLY A 13 -14.62 -10.04 8.64
C GLY A 13 -15.39 -11.33 8.35
N MET A 14 -16.02 -11.94 9.35
CA MET A 14 -16.79 -13.19 9.22
C MET A 14 -17.79 -13.18 8.05
N ALA A 15 -18.45 -12.05 7.79
CA ALA A 15 -19.37 -11.87 6.68
C ALA A 15 -18.69 -12.08 5.31
N LEU A 16 -17.47 -11.56 5.11
CA LEU A 16 -16.70 -11.78 3.89
C LEU A 16 -16.29 -13.25 3.74
N HIS A 17 -15.84 -13.87 4.83
CA HIS A 17 -15.52 -15.30 4.80
C HIS A 17 -16.74 -16.15 4.44
N GLN A 18 -17.95 -15.79 4.87
CA GLN A 18 -19.16 -16.51 4.48
C GLN A 18 -19.44 -16.40 2.97
N VAL A 19 -19.14 -15.26 2.33
CA VAL A 19 -19.27 -15.10 0.88
C VAL A 19 -18.31 -16.06 0.16
N PHE A 20 -17.02 -16.02 0.49
CA PHE A 20 -16.02 -16.85 -0.18
C PHE A 20 -16.15 -18.34 0.14
N ALA A 21 -16.59 -18.71 1.34
CA ALA A 21 -16.81 -20.10 1.73
C ALA A 21 -17.89 -20.79 0.85
N LYS A 22 -18.86 -20.03 0.30
CA LYS A 22 -19.83 -20.59 -0.65
C LYS A 22 -19.19 -21.10 -1.94
N LEU A 23 -18.03 -20.55 -2.32
CA LEU A 23 -17.29 -20.95 -3.52
C LEU A 23 -16.31 -22.11 -3.26
N TYR A 24 -16.23 -22.61 -2.02
CA TYR A 24 -15.24 -23.61 -1.64
C TYR A 24 -15.34 -24.92 -2.42
N GLN A 25 -16.56 -25.35 -2.78
CA GLN A 25 -16.79 -26.54 -3.60
C GLN A 25 -16.13 -26.42 -4.99
N ALA A 26 -16.02 -25.20 -5.52
CA ALA A 26 -15.41 -24.92 -6.82
C ALA A 26 -13.91 -24.58 -6.72
N LYS A 27 -13.26 -24.68 -5.55
CA LYS A 27 -11.89 -24.17 -5.35
C LYS A 27 -10.87 -24.76 -6.32
N TYR A 28 -10.95 -26.07 -6.64
CA TYR A 28 -10.01 -26.71 -7.55
C TYR A 28 -10.29 -26.36 -9.02
N LEU A 29 -11.55 -26.14 -9.38
CA LEU A 29 -11.92 -25.61 -10.69
C LEU A 29 -11.38 -24.19 -10.86
N ILE A 30 -11.53 -23.36 -9.82
CA ILE A 30 -10.97 -22.00 -9.79
C ILE A 30 -9.46 -22.09 -9.94
N LEU A 31 -8.76 -22.92 -9.14
CA LEU A 31 -7.30 -23.09 -9.25
C LEU A 31 -6.86 -23.51 -10.66
N ALA A 32 -7.51 -24.51 -11.25
CA ALA A 32 -7.19 -24.98 -12.60
C ALA A 32 -7.37 -23.85 -13.63
N THR A 33 -8.48 -23.12 -13.54
CA THR A 33 -8.76 -21.95 -14.39
C THR A 33 -7.71 -20.86 -14.18
N SER A 34 -7.31 -20.60 -12.92
CA SER A 34 -6.26 -19.65 -12.58
C SER A 34 -4.94 -20.01 -13.22
N LEU A 35 -4.54 -21.28 -13.18
CA LEU A 35 -3.27 -21.75 -13.75
C LEU A 35 -3.29 -21.65 -15.28
N ILE A 36 -4.39 -22.02 -15.92
CA ILE A 36 -4.55 -21.86 -17.39
C ILE A 36 -4.45 -20.38 -17.76
N LEU A 37 -5.22 -19.51 -17.10
CA LEU A 37 -5.18 -18.08 -17.35
C LEU A 37 -3.81 -17.49 -17.04
N TRP A 38 -3.14 -17.96 -16.00
CA TRP A 38 -1.78 -17.53 -15.66
C TRP A 38 -0.75 -17.93 -16.71
N SER A 39 -0.88 -19.11 -17.33
CA SER A 39 0.02 -19.51 -18.42
C SER A 39 -0.14 -18.65 -19.67
N ILE A 40 -1.36 -18.19 -19.96
CA ILE A 40 -1.68 -17.37 -21.15
C ILE A 40 -1.41 -15.89 -20.88
N ILE A 41 -1.97 -15.35 -19.79
CA ILE A 41 -1.85 -13.95 -19.36
C ILE A 41 -1.54 -13.93 -17.86
N PRO A 42 -0.24 -14.02 -17.46
CA PRO A 42 0.18 -14.16 -16.06
C PRO A 42 -0.46 -13.16 -15.11
N ILE A 43 -0.52 -11.88 -15.50
CA ILE A 43 -1.07 -10.82 -14.63
C ILE A 43 -2.56 -11.03 -14.34
N ILE A 44 -3.36 -11.50 -15.31
CA ILE A 44 -4.79 -11.80 -15.10
C ILE A 44 -4.93 -13.05 -14.23
N GLY A 45 -4.06 -14.05 -14.45
CA GLY A 45 -3.98 -15.25 -13.62
C GLY A 45 -3.80 -14.94 -12.12
N THR A 46 -3.07 -13.86 -11.77
CA THR A 46 -2.89 -13.45 -10.38
C THR A 46 -4.21 -13.17 -9.65
N PHE A 47 -5.23 -12.65 -10.33
CA PHE A 47 -6.56 -12.41 -9.74
C PHE A 47 -7.19 -13.70 -9.22
N PHE A 48 -7.21 -14.71 -10.08
CA PHE A 48 -7.85 -15.96 -9.78
C PHE A 48 -7.01 -16.80 -8.81
N LEU A 49 -5.68 -16.69 -8.85
CA LEU A 49 -4.79 -17.32 -7.86
C LEU A 49 -5.04 -16.75 -6.44
N LEU A 50 -5.15 -15.43 -6.30
CA LEU A 50 -5.44 -14.79 -5.01
C LEU A 50 -6.88 -15.05 -4.56
N LEU A 51 -7.84 -15.13 -5.49
CA LEU A 51 -9.21 -15.55 -5.19
C LEU A 51 -9.25 -16.99 -4.67
N TYR A 52 -8.50 -17.91 -5.30
CA TYR A 52 -8.35 -19.28 -4.80
C TYR A 52 -7.80 -19.28 -3.37
N CYS A 53 -6.73 -18.53 -3.09
CA CYS A 53 -6.18 -18.41 -1.73
C CYS A 53 -7.24 -17.91 -0.74
N GLN A 54 -8.01 -16.87 -1.09
CA GLN A 54 -9.06 -16.34 -0.22
C GLN A 54 -10.19 -17.36 0.04
N ILE A 55 -10.59 -18.11 -0.98
CA ILE A 55 -11.60 -19.17 -0.86
C ILE A 55 -11.08 -20.30 0.03
N ASN A 56 -9.82 -20.72 -0.17
CA ASN A 56 -9.20 -21.77 0.61
C ASN A 56 -9.12 -21.37 2.10
N ILE A 57 -8.71 -20.13 2.39
CA ILE A 57 -8.71 -19.58 3.75
C ILE A 57 -10.12 -19.56 4.35
N SER A 58 -11.10 -19.10 3.57
CA SER A 58 -12.46 -18.89 4.08
C SER A 58 -13.25 -20.18 4.32
N GLY A 59 -12.96 -21.24 3.55
CA GLY A 59 -13.61 -22.55 3.73
C GLY A 59 -12.95 -23.45 4.77
N ASN A 60 -11.66 -23.25 5.08
CA ASN A 60 -10.90 -24.08 6.02
C ASN A 60 -10.72 -23.41 7.40
N LYS A 61 -11.83 -22.99 8.03
CA LYS A 61 -11.80 -22.25 9.32
C LYS A 61 -11.21 -23.02 10.51
N ILE A 62 -11.08 -24.34 10.41
CA ILE A 62 -10.67 -25.23 11.50
C ILE A 62 -9.18 -25.63 11.38
N ILE A 63 -8.54 -25.36 10.24
CA ILE A 63 -7.17 -25.80 9.96
C ILE A 63 -6.15 -24.82 10.57
N ASP A 64 -5.05 -25.35 11.09
CA ASP A 64 -3.91 -24.56 11.57
C ASP A 64 -3.42 -23.58 10.47
N ARG A 65 -3.18 -22.33 10.87
CA ARG A 65 -2.71 -21.24 10.01
C ARG A 65 -1.45 -21.63 9.22
N LYS A 66 -0.56 -22.42 9.81
CA LYS A 66 0.67 -22.88 9.13
C LYS A 66 0.35 -23.80 7.95
N ILE A 67 -0.56 -24.75 8.14
CA ILE A 67 -0.97 -25.71 7.10
C ILE A 67 -1.71 -24.95 5.99
N LEU A 68 -2.56 -24.00 6.36
CA LEU A 68 -3.28 -23.14 5.43
C LEU A 68 -2.32 -22.28 4.58
N PHE A 69 -1.26 -21.74 5.18
CA PHE A 69 -0.22 -21.01 4.46
C PHE A 69 0.53 -21.92 3.48
N LEU A 70 0.95 -23.11 3.92
CA LEU A 70 1.63 -24.09 3.06
C LEU A 70 0.79 -24.48 1.84
N GLN A 71 -0.53 -24.63 2.01
CA GLN A 71 -1.45 -24.91 0.89
C GLN A 71 -1.58 -23.77 -0.12
N ASN A 72 -1.33 -22.54 0.32
CA ASN A 72 -1.41 -21.34 -0.52
C ASN A 72 -0.03 -20.87 -1.01
N LEU A 73 1.06 -21.54 -0.60
CA LEU A 73 2.43 -21.12 -0.88
C LEU A 73 2.73 -21.10 -2.38
N ILE A 74 2.35 -22.14 -3.11
CA ILE A 74 2.60 -22.23 -4.56
C ILE A 74 1.88 -21.08 -5.30
N PRO A 75 0.55 -20.87 -5.14
CA PRO A 75 -0.12 -19.71 -5.71
C PRO A 75 0.53 -18.37 -5.34
N LEU A 76 0.97 -18.21 -4.09
CA LEU A 76 1.64 -16.97 -3.65
C LEU A 76 2.99 -16.76 -4.33
N ILE A 77 3.79 -17.81 -4.49
CA ILE A 77 5.06 -17.75 -5.23
C ILE A 77 4.81 -17.36 -6.68
N LEU A 78 3.80 -17.93 -7.34
CA LEU A 78 3.45 -17.58 -8.72
C LEU A 78 2.99 -16.11 -8.84
N VAL A 79 2.20 -15.64 -7.89
CA VAL A 79 1.79 -14.22 -7.82
C VAL A 79 3.03 -13.33 -7.65
N LEU A 80 3.89 -13.62 -6.67
CA LEU A 80 5.13 -12.88 -6.42
C LEU A 80 6.03 -12.86 -7.66
N PHE A 81 6.30 -14.02 -8.26
CA PHE A 81 7.08 -14.15 -9.47
C PHE A 81 6.55 -13.23 -10.59
N THR A 82 5.24 -13.26 -10.81
CA THR A 82 4.58 -12.46 -11.85
C THR A 82 4.76 -10.98 -11.60
N ILE A 83 4.43 -10.50 -10.40
CA ILE A 83 4.47 -9.06 -10.09
C ILE A 83 5.91 -8.52 -10.02
N ILE A 84 6.88 -9.33 -9.61
CA ILE A 84 8.29 -8.96 -9.55
C ILE A 84 8.82 -8.71 -10.97
N ILE A 85 8.65 -9.69 -11.86
CA ILE A 85 9.10 -9.57 -13.25
C ILE A 85 8.35 -8.44 -13.95
N TYR A 86 7.02 -8.39 -13.76
CA TYR A 86 6.20 -7.36 -14.37
C TYR A 86 6.70 -5.95 -14.02
N ASN A 87 6.95 -5.67 -12.75
CA ASN A 87 7.45 -4.38 -12.33
C ASN A 87 8.89 -4.10 -12.78
N ALA A 88 9.76 -5.11 -12.77
CA ALA A 88 11.15 -4.96 -13.23
C ALA A 88 11.26 -4.69 -14.73
N SER A 89 10.24 -5.09 -15.51
CA SER A 89 10.20 -4.94 -16.97
C SER A 89 9.57 -3.62 -17.44
N ILE A 90 9.09 -2.78 -16.51
CA ILE A 90 8.57 -1.45 -16.84
C ILE A 90 9.74 -0.59 -17.30
N THR A 91 9.58 0.09 -18.44
CA THR A 91 10.60 1.01 -18.97
C THR A 91 10.97 2.05 -17.90
N PRO A 92 12.26 2.17 -17.55
CA PRO A 92 12.72 3.20 -16.63
C PRO A 92 12.34 4.60 -17.12
N PHE A 93 11.91 5.44 -16.18
CA PHE A 93 11.66 6.85 -16.45
C PHE A 93 11.93 7.68 -15.19
N GLY A 94 12.27 8.96 -15.39
CA GLY A 94 12.40 9.95 -14.31
C GLY A 94 13.41 9.55 -13.24
N ASP A 95 12.96 9.37 -11.99
CA ASP A 95 13.82 9.01 -10.86
C ASP A 95 14.50 7.63 -11.05
N THR A 96 13.83 6.68 -11.71
CA THR A 96 14.40 5.35 -11.96
C THR A 96 15.66 5.43 -12.83
N ASP A 97 15.68 6.31 -13.84
CA ASP A 97 16.87 6.54 -14.67
C ASP A 97 18.04 7.12 -13.88
N VAL A 98 17.75 7.98 -12.91
CA VAL A 98 18.76 8.51 -12.00
C VAL A 98 19.34 7.38 -11.14
N TYR A 99 18.49 6.51 -10.60
CA TYR A 99 18.93 5.39 -9.77
C TYR A 99 19.77 4.37 -10.55
N ILE A 100 19.37 4.02 -11.78
CA ILE A 100 20.14 3.11 -12.64
C ILE A 100 21.52 3.69 -12.95
N ARG A 101 21.59 4.98 -13.30
CA ARG A 101 22.88 5.64 -13.58
C ARG A 101 23.81 5.61 -12.37
N VAL A 102 23.29 5.90 -11.18
CA VAL A 102 24.07 5.79 -9.93
C VAL A 102 24.51 4.34 -9.71
N TYR A 103 23.60 3.38 -9.85
CA TYR A 103 23.86 1.96 -9.64
C TYR A 103 24.99 1.40 -10.52
N LYS A 104 25.05 1.80 -11.79
CA LYS A 104 26.16 1.41 -12.69
C LYS A 104 27.52 1.91 -12.21
N LEU A 105 27.56 3.09 -11.61
CA LEU A 105 28.79 3.66 -11.08
C LEU A 105 29.26 2.94 -9.81
N LEU A 106 28.32 2.39 -9.00
CA LEU A 106 28.64 1.66 -7.78
C LEU A 106 29.54 0.43 -7.99
N TYR A 107 29.54 -0.13 -9.20
CA TYR A 107 30.41 -1.24 -9.58
C TYR A 107 31.90 -0.90 -9.38
N TYR A 108 32.27 0.34 -9.74
CA TYR A 108 33.65 0.83 -9.69
C TYR A 108 34.05 1.36 -8.31
N GLU A 109 33.08 1.59 -7.42
CA GLU A 109 33.32 2.16 -6.10
C GLU A 109 33.75 1.10 -5.06
N PRO A 110 34.65 1.43 -4.11
CA PRO A 110 34.93 0.56 -2.98
C PRO A 110 33.67 0.36 -2.12
N LEU A 111 33.52 -0.85 -1.54
CA LEU A 111 32.38 -1.13 -0.66
C LEU A 111 32.36 -0.12 0.51
N PHE A 112 31.19 0.42 0.81
CA PHE A 112 30.96 1.41 1.89
C PHE A 112 31.60 2.80 1.68
N HIS A 113 32.28 3.06 0.57
CA HIS A 113 32.84 4.38 0.24
C HIS A 113 31.78 5.34 -0.33
N THR A 114 30.57 4.84 -0.56
CA THR A 114 29.47 5.51 -1.25
C THR A 114 28.69 6.48 -0.36
N VAL A 115 28.89 6.44 0.97
CA VAL A 115 28.22 7.35 1.91
C VAL A 115 28.72 8.79 1.77
N ASP A 116 29.98 8.97 1.36
CA ASP A 116 30.60 10.29 1.19
C ASP A 116 30.56 10.79 -0.26
N ALA A 117 30.47 9.89 -1.25
CA ALA A 117 30.57 10.23 -2.67
C ALA A 117 29.22 10.61 -3.32
N PHE A 118 28.11 10.15 -2.77
CA PHE A 118 26.77 10.50 -3.24
C PHE A 118 26.11 11.40 -2.21
N ASP A 119 26.25 12.71 -2.44
CA ASP A 119 25.54 13.83 -1.81
C ASP A 119 24.58 13.40 -0.69
N THR A 120 24.93 13.70 0.55
CA THR A 120 24.30 13.25 1.81
C THR A 120 22.80 13.51 1.93
N ASP A 121 22.21 14.20 0.96
CA ASP A 121 20.77 14.34 0.74
C ASP A 121 20.09 13.11 0.11
N LYS A 122 20.86 12.08 -0.33
CA LYS A 122 20.34 10.87 -1.01
C LYS A 122 20.40 9.62 -0.13
N GLU A 123 19.37 9.47 0.71
CA GLU A 123 18.72 8.21 1.14
C GLU A 123 19.60 6.92 1.08
N PRO A 124 20.50 6.70 2.06
CA PRO A 124 21.57 5.70 2.00
C PRO A 124 21.08 4.24 1.91
N VAL A 125 19.89 3.95 2.44
CA VAL A 125 19.33 2.59 2.52
C VAL A 125 19.11 1.99 1.12
N ALA A 126 18.75 2.82 0.14
CA ALA A 126 18.50 2.38 -1.23
C ALA A 126 19.79 1.93 -1.95
N PHE A 127 20.97 2.36 -1.50
CA PHE A 127 22.22 2.14 -2.23
C PHE A 127 23.18 1.13 -1.59
N ILE A 128 23.10 0.90 -0.28
CA ILE A 128 23.98 -0.09 0.39
C ILE A 128 23.76 -1.49 -0.19
N LEU A 129 22.52 -1.96 -0.24
CA LEU A 129 22.20 -3.28 -0.80
C LEU A 129 22.47 -3.33 -2.30
N SER A 130 22.16 -2.24 -3.00
CA SER A 130 22.37 -2.11 -4.44
C SER A 130 23.85 -2.17 -4.83
N GLN A 131 24.77 -1.68 -3.99
CA GLN A 131 26.21 -1.81 -4.25
C GLN A 131 26.66 -3.28 -4.26
N PHE A 132 26.14 -4.12 -3.35
CA PHE A 132 26.43 -5.56 -3.37
C PHE A 132 25.91 -6.22 -4.64
N VAL A 133 24.67 -5.91 -5.04
CA VAL A 133 24.08 -6.45 -6.27
C VAL A 133 24.91 -6.00 -7.48
N SER A 134 25.27 -4.72 -7.58
CA SER A 134 26.09 -4.16 -8.66
C SER A 134 27.40 -4.91 -8.85
N LYS A 135 28.08 -5.28 -7.75
CA LYS A 135 29.32 -6.08 -7.83
C LYS A 135 29.09 -7.53 -8.26
N LEU A 136 27.98 -8.14 -7.86
CA LEU A 136 27.65 -9.52 -8.22
C LEU A 136 27.16 -9.65 -9.67
N THR A 137 26.50 -8.63 -10.20
CA THR A 137 25.87 -8.65 -11.53
C THR A 137 26.56 -7.74 -12.53
N SER A 138 27.78 -7.28 -12.22
CA SER A 138 28.59 -6.40 -13.08
C SER A 138 27.86 -5.14 -13.55
N GLY A 139 27.01 -4.56 -12.68
CA GLY A 139 26.26 -3.34 -12.99
C GLY A 139 25.08 -3.52 -13.94
N ASP A 140 24.58 -4.75 -14.13
CA ASP A 140 23.41 -5.03 -14.97
C ASP A 140 22.13 -4.31 -14.47
N GLU A 141 21.46 -3.58 -15.37
CA GLU A 141 20.30 -2.75 -15.05
C GLU A 141 19.09 -3.59 -14.67
N PHE A 142 18.83 -4.66 -15.41
CA PHE A 142 17.66 -5.49 -15.18
C PHE A 142 17.77 -6.22 -13.84
N SER A 143 18.95 -6.74 -13.51
CA SER A 143 19.25 -7.35 -12.21
C SER A 143 19.01 -6.39 -11.05
N PHE A 144 19.36 -5.11 -11.22
CA PHE A 144 19.02 -4.08 -10.25
C PHE A 144 17.50 -3.94 -10.08
N LEU A 145 16.77 -3.69 -11.17
CA LEU A 145 15.32 -3.49 -11.12
C LEU A 145 14.58 -4.72 -10.57
N LEU A 146 15.05 -5.92 -10.93
CA LEU A 146 14.55 -7.20 -10.44
C LEU A 146 14.77 -7.35 -8.93
N PHE A 147 15.98 -7.04 -8.44
CA PHE A 147 16.27 -7.10 -7.00
C PHE A 147 15.43 -6.12 -6.20
N GLN A 148 15.29 -4.88 -6.68
CA GLN A 148 14.49 -3.85 -6.03
C GLN A 148 13.02 -4.23 -6.00
N SER A 149 12.49 -4.71 -7.13
CA SER A 149 11.12 -5.18 -7.23
C SER A 149 10.87 -6.38 -6.31
N ALA A 150 11.79 -7.35 -6.29
CA ALA A 150 11.72 -8.51 -5.42
C ALA A 150 11.68 -8.12 -3.95
N THR A 151 12.54 -7.20 -3.53
CA THR A 151 12.59 -6.72 -2.14
C THR A 151 11.27 -6.09 -1.71
N ILE A 152 10.76 -5.14 -2.50
CA ILE A 152 9.53 -4.40 -2.19
C ILE A 152 8.30 -5.33 -2.18
N ASN A 153 8.11 -6.14 -3.22
CA ASN A 153 6.93 -7.01 -3.36
C ASN A 153 6.92 -8.14 -2.33
N THR A 154 8.10 -8.68 -2.01
CA THR A 154 8.24 -9.69 -0.95
C THR A 154 7.89 -9.10 0.40
N ALA A 155 8.38 -7.90 0.74
CA ALA A 155 8.05 -7.24 2.00
C ALA A 155 6.53 -7.00 2.14
N ILE A 156 5.89 -6.42 1.12
CA ILE A 156 4.44 -6.15 1.10
C ILE A 156 3.62 -7.45 1.25
N THR A 157 4.02 -8.51 0.56
CA THR A 157 3.35 -9.81 0.63
C THR A 157 3.50 -10.45 2.01
N ILE A 158 4.71 -10.47 2.56
CA ILE A 158 4.99 -10.98 3.90
C ILE A 158 4.19 -10.21 4.95
N TYR A 159 4.15 -8.88 4.88
CA TYR A 159 3.37 -8.07 5.83
C TYR A 159 1.88 -8.33 5.73
N SER A 160 1.35 -8.51 4.52
CA SER A 160 -0.05 -8.89 4.33
C SER A 160 -0.34 -10.22 5.04
N VAL A 161 0.52 -11.22 4.85
CA VAL A 161 0.37 -12.56 5.47
C VAL A 161 0.52 -12.51 7.00
N ILE A 162 1.49 -11.76 7.53
CA ILE A 162 1.77 -11.71 8.97
C ILE A 162 0.71 -10.88 9.71
N PHE A 163 0.37 -9.70 9.20
CA PHE A 163 -0.44 -8.74 9.94
C PHE A 163 -1.93 -8.82 9.65
N VAL A 164 -2.34 -9.38 8.50
CA VAL A 164 -3.75 -9.58 8.14
C VAL A 164 -3.97 -11.01 7.60
N PRO A 165 -3.60 -12.07 8.34
CA PRO A 165 -3.59 -13.45 7.85
C PRO A 165 -4.97 -13.95 7.38
N GLU A 166 -6.06 -13.40 7.90
CA GLU A 166 -7.42 -13.79 7.54
C GLU A 166 -7.82 -13.32 6.13
N LEU A 167 -7.25 -12.20 5.67
CA LEU A 167 -7.65 -11.53 4.43
C LEU A 167 -6.45 -11.11 3.58
N TYR A 168 -5.26 -11.65 3.83
CA TYR A 168 -4.05 -11.28 3.10
C TYR A 168 -4.16 -11.38 1.57
N PRO A 169 -4.84 -12.40 0.97
CA PRO A 169 -4.95 -12.44 -0.48
C PRO A 169 -5.71 -11.24 -1.03
N MET A 170 -6.72 -10.77 -0.29
CA MET A 170 -7.48 -9.59 -0.64
C MET A 170 -6.66 -8.31 -0.54
N ILE A 171 -5.85 -8.16 0.51
CA ILE A 171 -4.96 -7.01 0.68
C ILE A 171 -3.98 -6.92 -0.50
N ILE A 172 -3.35 -8.05 -0.85
CA ILE A 172 -2.43 -8.15 -1.99
C ILE A 172 -3.16 -7.84 -3.29
N LEU A 173 -4.34 -8.43 -3.51
CA LEU A 173 -5.15 -8.20 -4.70
C LEU A 173 -5.45 -6.71 -4.90
N ILE A 174 -5.89 -6.04 -3.84
CA ILE A 174 -6.26 -4.63 -3.87
C ILE A 174 -5.03 -3.76 -4.17
N ASN A 175 -3.87 -4.08 -3.58
CA ASN A 175 -2.61 -3.41 -3.88
C ASN A 175 -2.24 -3.59 -5.36
N ILE A 176 -2.13 -4.83 -5.86
CA ILE A 176 -1.76 -5.15 -7.25
C ILE A 176 -2.68 -4.47 -8.25
N MET A 177 -3.99 -4.42 -7.96
CA MET A 177 -4.90 -3.76 -8.88
C MET A 177 -4.60 -2.27 -8.98
N SER A 178 -4.02 -1.62 -7.97
CA SER A 178 -3.94 -0.14 -7.85
C SER A 178 -3.03 0.49 -8.90
N ASN A 179 -3.45 1.65 -9.43
CA ASN A 179 -2.70 2.32 -10.49
C ASN A 179 -1.29 2.72 -10.03
N GLY A 180 -1.16 3.14 -8.77
CA GLY A 180 0.13 3.51 -8.19
C GLY A 180 1.07 2.36 -7.87
N TYR A 181 0.56 1.13 -7.82
CA TYR A 181 1.36 -0.03 -7.38
C TYR A 181 2.58 -0.24 -8.27
N TYR A 182 2.42 -0.02 -9.57
CA TYR A 182 3.46 -0.24 -10.57
C TYR A 182 4.46 0.92 -10.69
N TYR A 183 4.25 2.02 -9.97
CA TYR A 183 5.23 3.10 -9.83
C TYR A 183 6.24 2.87 -8.70
N GLN A 184 6.30 1.66 -8.16
CA GLN A 184 7.17 1.35 -7.03
C GLN A 184 8.67 1.57 -7.30
N LEU A 185 9.14 1.34 -8.52
CA LEU A 185 10.56 1.57 -8.88
C LEU A 185 10.85 3.03 -9.18
N PHE A 186 9.83 3.80 -9.57
CA PHE A 186 9.89 5.25 -9.72
C PHE A 186 9.88 5.96 -8.35
N TRP A 187 9.06 5.49 -7.41
CA TRP A 187 8.99 5.98 -6.03
C TRP A 187 9.70 5.04 -5.05
N MET A 188 10.85 4.52 -5.46
CA MET A 188 11.61 3.53 -4.70
C MET A 188 11.88 3.96 -3.24
N PRO A 189 12.29 5.20 -2.96
CA PRO A 189 12.50 5.65 -1.58
C PRO A 189 11.26 5.58 -0.70
N GLN A 190 10.10 6.00 -1.24
CA GLN A 190 8.84 5.95 -0.52
C GLN A 190 8.43 4.51 -0.25
N PHE A 191 8.61 3.60 -1.22
CA PHE A 191 8.32 2.19 -0.99
C PHE A 191 9.26 1.55 0.05
N TYR A 192 10.55 1.91 0.05
CA TYR A 192 11.46 1.51 1.13
C TYR A 192 11.03 2.05 2.49
N SER A 193 10.52 3.28 2.55
CA SER A 193 9.94 3.80 3.79
C SER A 193 8.74 2.98 4.25
N PHE A 194 7.92 2.49 3.31
CA PHE A 194 6.75 1.68 3.63
C PHE A 194 7.13 0.34 4.24
N ILE A 195 8.32 -0.18 3.92
CA ILE A 195 8.86 -1.39 4.56
C ILE A 195 8.97 -1.21 6.08
N PHE A 196 9.27 -0.01 6.56
CA PHE A 196 9.38 0.28 7.99
C PHE A 196 8.10 0.86 8.59
N ILE A 197 7.39 1.71 7.83
CA ILE A 197 6.15 2.34 8.25
C ILE A 197 5.07 1.30 8.54
N ILE A 198 4.82 0.36 7.62
CA ILE A 198 3.71 -0.60 7.78
C ILE A 198 3.86 -1.42 9.08
N PRO A 199 5.01 -2.09 9.35
CA PRO A 199 5.22 -2.79 10.62
C PRO A 199 5.11 -1.89 11.85
N SER A 200 5.55 -0.63 11.78
CA SER A 200 5.49 0.30 12.93
C SER A 200 4.05 0.48 13.44
N LEU A 201 3.06 0.39 12.56
CA LEU A 201 1.64 0.57 12.89
C LEU A 201 1.07 -0.62 13.64
N TYR A 202 1.61 -1.82 13.44
CA TYR A 202 1.16 -3.04 14.09
C TYR A 202 1.86 -3.33 15.41
N ILE A 203 3.05 -2.77 15.65
CA ILE A 203 3.82 -3.03 16.87
C ILE A 203 3.25 -2.24 18.05
N SER A 204 2.82 -2.92 19.12
CA SER A 204 2.28 -2.24 20.31
C SER A 204 3.32 -1.41 21.07
N ASN A 205 4.58 -1.84 21.07
CA ASN A 205 5.65 -1.17 21.79
C ASN A 205 6.02 0.17 21.10
N TYR A 206 5.69 1.28 21.77
CA TYR A 206 5.92 2.64 21.29
C TYR A 206 7.37 2.91 20.87
N ILE A 207 8.36 2.47 21.67
CA ILE A 207 9.78 2.69 21.37
C ILE A 207 10.13 1.98 20.07
N LYS A 208 9.76 0.69 19.93
CA LYS A 208 10.03 -0.08 18.71
C LYS A 208 9.33 0.51 17.48
N SER A 209 8.09 0.97 17.62
CA SER A 209 7.37 1.64 16.52
C SER A 209 8.06 2.94 16.10
N VAL A 210 8.41 3.81 17.05
CA VAL A 210 9.10 5.08 16.75
C VAL A 210 10.49 4.83 16.17
N SER A 211 11.25 3.86 16.68
CA SER A 211 12.54 3.48 16.10
C SER A 211 12.43 3.08 14.64
N LEU A 212 11.38 2.34 14.24
CA LEU A 212 11.14 2.01 12.83
C LEU A 212 10.83 3.25 11.98
N ILE A 213 10.10 4.23 12.51
CA ILE A 213 9.84 5.49 11.80
C ILE A 213 11.14 6.30 11.66
N CYS A 214 11.98 6.33 12.69
CA CYS A 214 13.30 6.96 12.61
C CYS A 214 14.19 6.26 11.58
N ILE A 215 14.09 4.94 11.43
CA ILE A 215 14.77 4.21 10.34
C ILE A 215 14.16 4.59 8.98
N ALA A 216 12.83 4.68 8.88
CA ALA A 216 12.12 5.11 7.67
C ALA A 216 12.53 6.52 7.21
N TYR A 217 12.87 7.42 8.14
CA TYR A 217 13.40 8.74 7.80
C TYR A 217 14.66 8.66 6.93
N PHE A 218 15.57 7.72 7.21
CA PHE A 218 16.77 7.50 6.38
C PHE A 218 16.47 6.91 5.00
N THR A 219 15.25 6.44 4.75
CA THR A 219 14.80 6.04 3.42
C THR A 219 14.07 7.15 2.68
N HIS A 220 13.25 7.95 3.37
CA HIS A 220 12.55 9.08 2.78
C HIS A 220 12.02 10.00 3.89
N ASN A 221 12.31 11.31 3.78
CA ASN A 221 12.07 12.28 4.85
C ASN A 221 10.58 12.47 5.21
N SER A 222 9.65 12.24 4.27
CA SER A 222 8.21 12.39 4.56
C SER A 222 7.68 11.43 5.62
N SER A 223 8.45 10.37 5.93
CA SER A 223 8.12 9.38 6.95
C SER A 223 7.91 10.00 8.34
N LEU A 224 8.54 11.14 8.64
CA LEU A 224 8.37 11.82 9.94
C LEU A 224 6.94 12.32 10.17
N SER A 225 6.18 12.60 9.10
CA SER A 225 4.76 12.98 9.23
C SER A 225 3.93 11.91 9.96
N ILE A 226 4.38 10.65 9.94
CA ILE A 226 3.71 9.52 10.57
C ILE A 226 3.89 9.51 12.09
N ILE A 227 4.87 10.23 12.64
CA ILE A 227 4.97 10.44 14.10
C ILE A 227 3.69 11.07 14.64
N GLY A 228 3.06 11.97 13.87
CA GLY A 228 1.77 12.57 14.20
C GLY A 228 0.65 11.55 14.44
N VAL A 229 0.70 10.38 13.80
CA VAL A 229 -0.26 9.28 14.00
C VAL A 229 -0.19 8.72 15.41
N PHE A 230 1.03 8.53 15.95
CA PHE A 230 1.24 7.98 17.28
C PHE A 230 0.91 9.00 18.37
N ILE A 231 1.11 10.28 18.09
CA ILE A 231 0.64 11.38 18.94
C ILE A 231 -0.90 11.38 18.96
N TYR A 232 -1.53 11.32 17.78
CA TYR A 232 -2.99 11.22 17.62
C TYR A 232 -3.58 10.02 18.38
N GLU A 233 -2.98 8.83 18.24
CA GLU A 233 -3.38 7.62 18.95
C GLU A 233 -3.40 7.85 20.47
N LYS A 234 -2.30 8.39 21.03
CA LYS A 234 -2.20 8.67 22.48
C LYS A 234 -3.24 9.68 22.92
N ILE A 235 -3.35 10.82 22.23
CA ILE A 235 -4.33 11.86 22.54
C ILE A 235 -5.75 11.28 22.53
N THR A 236 -6.09 10.53 21.48
CA THR A 236 -7.42 9.92 21.33
C THR A 236 -7.71 8.92 22.44
N HIS A 237 -6.72 8.09 22.81
CA HIS A 237 -6.85 7.15 23.93
C HIS A 237 -7.08 7.88 25.27
N TYR A 238 -6.30 8.93 25.55
CA TYR A 238 -6.48 9.76 26.75
C TYR A 238 -7.84 10.47 26.77
N LEU A 239 -8.28 11.03 25.65
CA LEU A 239 -9.59 11.67 25.53
C LEU A 239 -10.72 10.66 25.78
N ILE A 240 -10.69 9.48 25.14
CA ILE A 240 -11.71 8.43 25.36
C ILE A 240 -11.76 8.03 26.84
N HIS A 241 -10.60 7.87 27.49
CA HIS A 241 -10.53 7.54 28.91
C HIS A 241 -11.10 8.67 29.78
N PHE A 242 -10.70 9.91 29.52
CA PHE A 242 -11.21 11.10 30.20
C PHE A 242 -12.73 11.20 30.07
N PHE A 243 -13.28 11.11 28.86
CA PHE A 243 -14.74 11.18 28.64
C PHE A 243 -15.52 10.04 29.31
N LYS A 244 -14.94 8.84 29.43
CA LYS A 244 -15.55 7.73 30.18
C LYS A 244 -15.62 8.01 31.69
N VAL A 245 -14.61 8.67 32.26
CA VAL A 245 -14.56 9.00 33.69
C VAL A 245 -15.60 10.06 34.06
N PHE A 246 -15.85 11.04 33.18
CA PHE A 246 -16.70 12.18 33.50
C PHE A 246 -18.21 12.00 33.22
N LYS A 247 -18.68 10.81 32.81
CA LYS A 247 -20.11 10.51 32.51
C LYS A 247 -20.82 11.68 31.80
N LEU A 248 -20.18 12.27 30.78
CA LEU A 248 -20.77 13.43 30.09
C LEU A 248 -22.10 13.05 29.41
N PRO A 249 -23.03 14.02 29.25
CA PRO A 249 -24.38 13.76 28.76
C PRO A 249 -24.40 13.04 27.41
N ASP A 250 -25.43 12.22 27.19
CA ASP A 250 -25.58 11.31 26.05
C ASP A 250 -25.50 11.96 24.65
N ILE A 251 -25.52 13.29 24.58
CA ILE A 251 -25.36 14.08 23.34
C ILE A 251 -23.91 14.01 22.80
N LEU A 252 -22.89 13.98 23.67
CA LEU A 252 -21.49 13.72 23.29
C LEU A 252 -21.17 12.22 23.23
N ASN A 253 -21.95 11.42 23.94
CA ASN A 253 -21.87 9.96 23.94
C ASN A 253 -22.44 9.35 22.65
N ASN A 254 -23.17 10.14 21.86
CA ASN A 254 -23.64 9.76 20.53
C ASN A 254 -22.46 9.83 19.54
N LYS A 255 -21.66 8.75 19.52
CA LYS A 255 -20.43 8.52 18.71
C LYS A 255 -20.51 8.90 17.23
N LYS A 256 -21.73 9.01 16.68
CA LYS A 256 -22.00 9.61 15.37
C LYS A 256 -21.48 11.05 15.26
N ASN A 257 -21.66 11.85 16.31
CA ASN A 257 -21.34 13.27 16.27
C ASN A 257 -19.84 13.51 16.32
N ILE A 258 -19.04 12.75 17.07
CA ILE A 258 -17.57 12.98 17.12
C ILE A 258 -16.89 12.67 15.77
N SER A 259 -17.31 11.61 15.07
CA SER A 259 -16.78 11.28 13.73
C SER A 259 -17.27 12.27 12.66
N LEU A 260 -18.54 12.70 12.72
CA LEU A 260 -19.08 13.74 11.83
C LEU A 260 -18.48 15.12 12.11
N ILE A 261 -18.28 15.49 13.38
CA ILE A 261 -17.60 16.72 13.81
C ILE A 261 -16.14 16.67 13.35
N TYR A 262 -15.44 15.54 13.45
CA TYR A 262 -14.08 15.43 12.89
C TYR A 262 -14.07 15.57 11.35
N ILE A 263 -14.98 14.90 10.65
CA ILE A 263 -15.09 14.98 9.18
C ILE A 263 -15.55 16.37 8.69
N PHE A 264 -16.42 17.08 9.43
CA PHE A 264 -16.95 18.39 9.01
C PHE A 264 -16.23 19.60 9.62
N ILE A 265 -15.50 19.44 10.72
CA ILE A 265 -14.75 20.51 11.37
C ILE A 265 -13.26 20.36 11.07
N VAL A 266 -12.69 19.16 11.17
CA VAL A 266 -11.24 18.95 10.96
C VAL A 266 -10.86 18.95 9.48
N LEU A 267 -11.67 18.46 8.54
CA LEU A 267 -11.33 18.60 7.11
C LEU A 267 -11.30 20.08 6.67
N PRO A 268 -12.30 20.93 6.99
CA PRO A 268 -12.24 22.36 6.63
C PRO A 268 -11.24 23.18 7.48
N LEU A 269 -11.07 22.88 8.77
CA LEU A 269 -9.99 23.51 9.54
C LEU A 269 -8.63 23.04 9.08
N SER A 270 -8.48 21.80 8.62
CA SER A 270 -7.25 21.32 8.02
C SER A 270 -6.96 22.04 6.72
N SER A 271 -7.95 22.40 5.90
CA SER A 271 -7.69 23.22 4.70
C SER A 271 -7.28 24.66 5.04
N VAL A 272 -7.84 25.27 6.10
CA VAL A 272 -7.44 26.62 6.56
C VAL A 272 -6.07 26.58 7.25
N ILE A 273 -5.83 25.62 8.13
CA ILE A 273 -4.52 25.39 8.77
C ILE A 273 -3.48 25.04 7.70
N PHE A 274 -3.85 24.29 6.67
CA PHE A 274 -2.96 23.97 5.55
C PHE A 274 -2.69 25.18 4.68
N GLN A 275 -3.70 25.99 4.36
CA GLN A 275 -3.48 27.23 3.63
C GLN A 275 -2.52 28.14 4.40
N ASN A 276 -2.73 28.31 5.71
CA ASN A 276 -1.83 29.06 6.58
C ASN A 276 -0.44 28.40 6.74
N PHE A 277 -0.37 27.06 6.78
CA PHE A 277 0.90 26.32 6.87
C PHE A 277 1.67 26.34 5.56
N VAL A 278 0.98 26.29 4.42
CA VAL A 278 1.55 26.42 3.08
C VAL A 278 1.99 27.86 2.85
N GLU A 279 1.19 28.85 3.21
CA GLU A 279 1.60 30.27 3.18
C GLU A 279 2.80 30.51 4.10
N PHE A 280 2.81 29.93 5.31
CA PHE A 280 3.95 29.98 6.21
C PHE A 280 5.18 29.27 5.61
N ALA A 281 5.03 28.05 5.08
CA ALA A 281 6.13 27.31 4.46
C ALA A 281 6.65 28.02 3.20
N LEU A 282 5.76 28.59 2.37
CA LEU A 282 6.14 29.37 1.20
C LEU A 282 6.80 30.71 1.56
N SER A 283 6.53 31.25 2.75
CA SER A 283 7.25 32.42 3.28
C SER A 283 8.65 32.10 3.83
N GLN A 284 9.04 30.82 3.89
CA GLN A 284 10.37 30.38 4.29
C GLN A 284 11.18 29.97 3.04
N ASP A 285 12.26 30.71 2.73
CA ASP A 285 13.11 30.54 1.53
C ASP A 285 13.65 29.10 1.33
N ILE A 286 13.80 28.35 2.42
CA ILE A 286 14.29 26.96 2.44
C ILE A 286 13.25 25.99 1.82
N PHE A 287 11.96 26.27 2.00
CA PHE A 287 10.88 25.41 1.47
C PHE A 287 10.47 25.81 0.05
N THR A 288 10.49 27.10 -0.29
CA THR A 288 10.22 27.58 -1.66
C THR A 288 11.24 27.05 -2.67
N SER A 289 12.53 26.98 -2.34
CA SER A 289 13.55 26.41 -3.24
C SER A 289 13.36 24.91 -3.51
N LYS A 290 12.96 24.12 -2.49
CA LYS A 290 12.61 22.70 -2.65
C LYS A 290 11.29 22.50 -3.40
N ILE A 291 10.24 23.25 -3.08
CA ILE A 291 8.95 23.16 -3.78
C ILE A 291 9.11 23.55 -5.26
N ASN A 292 9.89 24.61 -5.54
CA ASN A 292 10.15 25.07 -6.91
C ASN A 292 11.03 24.12 -7.74
N SER A 293 11.94 23.37 -7.10
CA SER A 293 12.71 22.33 -7.78
C SER A 293 11.87 21.09 -8.11
N TYR A 294 10.83 20.80 -7.31
CA TYR A 294 9.86 19.73 -7.59
C TYR A 294 8.69 20.16 -8.49
N SER A 295 8.50 21.46 -8.76
CA SER A 295 7.44 22.00 -9.66
C SER A 295 7.94 22.36 -11.06
N GLY A 296 9.14 21.90 -11.44
CA GLY A 296 9.67 22.08 -12.79
C GLY A 296 8.72 21.56 -13.89
N ALA A 297 8.83 22.11 -15.10
CA ALA A 297 7.90 21.86 -16.21
C ALA A 297 7.62 20.36 -16.51
N GLN A 298 8.56 19.45 -16.23
CA GLN A 298 8.35 18.00 -16.40
C GLN A 298 7.43 17.37 -15.33
N SER A 299 7.50 17.79 -14.07
CA SER A 299 6.59 17.29 -13.03
C SER A 299 5.21 17.93 -13.12
N ALA A 300 5.13 19.18 -13.59
CA ALA A 300 3.87 19.86 -13.88
C ALA A 300 3.09 19.17 -15.00
N ASN A 301 3.77 18.73 -16.07
CA ASN A 301 3.14 17.97 -17.17
C ASN A 301 2.69 16.56 -16.73
N PHE A 302 3.53 15.84 -15.98
CA PHE A 302 3.14 14.53 -15.43
C PHE A 302 1.91 14.61 -14.51
N ASN A 303 1.84 15.65 -13.68
CA ASN A 303 0.67 15.89 -12.83
C ASN A 303 -0.58 16.24 -13.66
N GLN A 304 -0.49 17.10 -14.67
CA GLN A 304 -1.65 17.46 -15.51
C GLN A 304 -2.17 16.28 -16.35
N ASP A 305 -1.29 15.49 -16.96
CA ASP A 305 -1.67 14.39 -17.86
C ASP A 305 -2.23 13.17 -17.10
N HIS A 306 -1.85 12.98 -15.84
CA HIS A 306 -2.23 11.80 -15.05
C HIS A 306 -3.23 12.09 -13.91
N PHE A 307 -3.49 13.35 -13.54
CA PHE A 307 -4.48 13.75 -12.51
C PHE A 307 -5.77 14.38 -13.04
N ASN A 308 -6.21 14.00 -14.25
CA ASN A 308 -7.59 14.25 -14.65
C ASN A 308 -8.56 13.50 -13.69
N ILE A 309 -9.71 14.10 -13.34
CA ILE A 309 -10.78 13.49 -12.53
C ILE A 309 -11.09 12.06 -12.99
N ARG A 310 -11.07 11.81 -14.32
CA ARG A 310 -11.27 10.48 -14.89
C ARG A 310 -10.24 9.45 -14.40
N ASN A 311 -8.97 9.84 -14.28
CA ASN A 311 -7.88 8.97 -13.84
C ASN A 311 -7.84 8.82 -12.30
N GLN A 312 -8.46 9.75 -11.57
CA GLN A 312 -8.52 9.76 -10.10
C GLN A 312 -9.81 9.17 -9.51
N LEU A 313 -10.80 8.86 -10.35
CA LEU A 313 -12.08 8.27 -9.94
C LEU A 313 -11.89 7.06 -9.02
N ARG A 314 -10.89 6.23 -9.31
CA ARG A 314 -10.58 5.04 -8.53
C ARG A 314 -10.12 5.34 -7.10
N SER A 315 -9.17 6.25 -6.94
CA SER A 315 -8.66 6.67 -5.63
C SER A 315 -9.80 7.30 -4.80
N ILE A 316 -10.65 8.10 -5.45
CA ILE A 316 -11.84 8.71 -4.84
C ILE A 316 -12.83 7.63 -4.35
N LEU A 317 -13.06 6.59 -5.15
CA LEU A 317 -13.94 5.48 -4.77
C LEU A 317 -13.34 4.66 -3.62
N ASP A 318 -12.02 4.45 -3.58
CA ASP A 318 -11.34 3.83 -2.43
C ASP A 318 -11.57 4.63 -1.14
N TYR A 319 -11.37 5.94 -1.20
CA TYR A 319 -11.66 6.84 -0.08
C TYR A 319 -13.13 6.77 0.36
N SER A 320 -14.03 6.73 -0.60
CA SER A 320 -15.47 6.68 -0.34
C SER A 320 -15.87 5.38 0.35
N VAL A 321 -15.37 4.24 -0.14
CA VAL A 321 -15.64 2.92 0.44
C VAL A 321 -15.08 2.86 1.86
N ILE A 322 -13.81 3.20 2.08
CA ILE A 322 -13.21 3.18 3.43
C ILE A 322 -13.96 4.12 4.39
N SER A 323 -14.32 5.32 3.91
CA SER A 323 -15.11 6.29 4.69
C SER A 323 -16.49 5.74 5.12
N ILE A 324 -17.19 4.98 4.26
CA ILE A 324 -18.46 4.33 4.62
C ILE A 324 -18.28 3.40 5.83
N PHE A 325 -17.13 2.74 5.98
CA PHE A 325 -16.87 1.87 7.13
C PHE A 325 -16.54 2.65 8.41
N LEU A 326 -15.98 3.86 8.29
CA LEU A 326 -15.79 4.79 9.42
C LEU A 326 -17.11 5.40 9.90
N LEU A 327 -18.07 5.65 8.99
CA LEU A 327 -19.36 6.21 9.37
C LEU A 327 -20.13 5.26 10.30
N LYS A 328 -20.41 5.69 11.53
CA LYS A 328 -21.10 4.88 12.56
C LYS A 328 -20.31 3.64 13.04
N SER A 329 -18.98 3.59 12.90
CA SER A 329 -18.19 2.54 13.57
C SER A 329 -18.30 2.68 15.09
N GLU A 330 -18.51 1.55 15.78
CA GLU A 330 -18.64 1.56 17.25
C GLU A 330 -17.26 1.57 17.93
N PHE A 331 -16.60 2.74 17.97
CA PHE A 331 -15.24 2.91 18.51
C PHE A 331 -15.01 2.31 19.91
N ASN A 332 -16.04 2.15 20.75
CA ASN A 332 -15.90 1.56 22.09
C ASN A 332 -15.74 0.03 22.10
N LYS A 333 -16.09 -0.68 21.01
CA LYS A 333 -15.86 -2.13 20.90
C LYS A 333 -14.42 -2.46 20.50
N PHE A 334 -13.66 -1.46 20.04
CA PHE A 334 -12.33 -1.66 19.47
C PHE A 334 -11.28 -1.08 20.41
N ASN A 335 -10.65 -1.97 21.17
CA ASN A 335 -9.51 -1.63 22.01
C ASN A 335 -8.16 -1.84 21.28
N SER A 336 -8.16 -1.98 19.94
CA SER A 336 -6.93 -2.23 19.19
C SER A 336 -6.30 -0.90 18.78
N LEU A 337 -5.16 -0.58 19.40
CA LEU A 337 -4.27 0.53 19.03
C LEU A 337 -4.02 0.59 17.50
N ILE A 338 -3.94 -0.59 16.88
CA ILE A 338 -3.77 -0.80 15.44
C ILE A 338 -4.87 -0.09 14.63
N PHE A 339 -6.14 -0.23 15.03
CA PHE A 339 -7.24 0.40 14.30
C PHE A 339 -7.10 1.92 14.30
N PHE A 340 -6.86 2.54 15.47
CA PHE A 340 -6.70 4.00 15.57
C PHE A 340 -5.51 4.53 14.76
N ARG A 341 -4.41 3.78 14.69
CA ARG A 341 -3.25 4.15 13.85
C ARG A 341 -3.58 4.14 12.36
N TRP A 342 -4.28 3.11 11.89
CA TRP A 342 -4.70 3.04 10.50
C TRP A 342 -5.72 4.13 10.14
N VAL A 343 -6.63 4.46 11.06
CA VAL A 343 -7.53 5.62 10.91
C VAL A 343 -6.76 6.93 10.87
N GLY A 344 -5.76 7.12 11.75
CA GLY A 344 -4.92 8.30 11.77
C GLY A 344 -4.14 8.49 10.47
N ILE A 345 -3.49 7.43 9.97
CA ILE A 345 -2.82 7.47 8.65
C ILE A 345 -3.82 7.72 7.54
N PHE A 346 -4.99 7.10 7.57
CA PHE A 346 -6.00 7.32 6.52
C PHE A 346 -6.35 8.80 6.39
N PHE A 347 -6.55 9.50 7.50
CA PHE A 347 -6.82 10.94 7.48
C PHE A 347 -5.62 11.77 7.04
N ILE A 348 -4.40 11.45 7.51
CA ILE A 348 -3.20 12.16 7.05
C ILE A 348 -2.98 11.98 5.54
N MET A 349 -3.20 10.77 5.03
CA MET A 349 -3.06 10.49 3.60
C MET A 349 -4.18 11.11 2.78
N LEU A 350 -5.43 11.10 3.28
CA LEU A 350 -6.55 11.82 2.66
C LEU A 350 -6.25 13.33 2.58
N PHE A 351 -5.69 13.87 3.65
CA PHE A 351 -5.26 15.26 3.71
C PHE A 351 -4.18 15.56 2.66
N PHE A 352 -3.12 14.75 2.59
CA PHE A 352 -2.11 14.92 1.54
C PHE A 352 -2.69 14.76 0.14
N TYR A 353 -3.57 13.80 -0.08
CA TYR A 353 -4.21 13.61 -1.38
C TYR A 353 -5.06 14.83 -1.79
N ALA A 354 -5.86 15.37 -0.87
CA ALA A 354 -6.63 16.59 -1.12
C ALA A 354 -5.69 17.77 -1.43
N ALA A 355 -4.61 17.92 -0.66
CA ALA A 355 -3.61 18.96 -0.87
C ALA A 355 -2.92 18.87 -2.24
N VAL A 356 -2.63 17.66 -2.71
CA VAL A 356 -2.07 17.46 -4.06
C VAL A 356 -3.08 17.93 -5.11
N TYR A 357 -4.34 17.52 -4.97
CA TYR A 357 -5.39 17.88 -5.92
C TYR A 357 -5.67 19.39 -5.98
N THR A 358 -5.67 20.08 -4.83
CA THR A 358 -6.03 21.50 -4.77
C THR A 358 -4.86 22.45 -5.00
N PHE A 359 -3.64 22.09 -4.60
CA PHE A 359 -2.48 22.99 -4.63
C PHE A 359 -1.31 22.48 -5.48
N GLY A 360 -1.45 21.32 -6.13
CA GLY A 360 -0.33 20.69 -6.84
C GLY A 360 0.81 20.26 -5.90
N PHE A 361 0.48 19.97 -4.64
CA PHE A 361 1.44 19.47 -3.64
C PHE A 361 2.15 18.19 -4.12
N ASN A 362 3.30 17.85 -3.54
CA ASN A 362 4.10 16.71 -4.00
C ASN A 362 3.33 15.38 -3.85
N MET A 363 3.01 14.75 -4.99
CA MET A 363 2.33 13.46 -5.10
C MET A 363 2.94 12.36 -4.23
N ARG A 364 4.26 12.38 -4.04
CA ARG A 364 5.02 11.42 -3.24
C ARG A 364 4.54 11.36 -1.78
N ALA A 365 3.96 12.44 -1.26
CA ALA A 365 3.42 12.49 0.11
C ALA A 365 2.15 11.64 0.29
N SER A 366 1.40 11.38 -0.79
CA SER A 366 0.17 10.56 -0.77
C SER A 366 0.38 9.13 -1.30
N ALA A 367 1.63 8.76 -1.62
CA ALA A 367 1.97 7.51 -2.31
C ALA A 367 1.51 6.26 -1.55
N LEU A 368 1.51 6.25 -0.21
CA LEU A 368 1.06 5.08 0.56
C LEU A 368 -0.39 4.73 0.23
N PHE A 369 -1.26 5.74 0.11
CA PHE A 369 -2.67 5.52 -0.21
C PHE A 369 -2.87 5.18 -1.68
N PHE A 370 -2.20 5.90 -2.58
CA PHE A 370 -2.34 5.67 -4.02
C PHE A 370 -1.78 4.32 -4.48
N CYS A 371 -0.69 3.88 -3.86
CA CYS A 371 0.03 2.67 -4.26
C CYS A 371 -0.34 1.43 -3.45
N LEU A 372 -0.58 1.57 -2.15
CA LEU A 372 -0.87 0.46 -1.24
C LEU A 372 -2.23 0.60 -0.50
N PRO A 373 -3.34 0.91 -1.21
CA PRO A 373 -4.64 1.12 -0.59
C PRO A 373 -5.18 -0.13 0.11
N GLY A 374 -4.71 -1.32 -0.26
CA GLY A 374 -5.12 -2.59 0.33
C GLY A 374 -4.94 -2.61 1.84
N PHE A 375 -3.84 -2.06 2.37
CA PHE A 375 -3.65 -2.04 3.83
C PHE A 375 -4.70 -1.18 4.56
N PHE A 376 -5.29 -0.17 3.92
CA PHE A 376 -6.37 0.59 4.55
C PHE A 376 -7.67 -0.21 4.72
N TYR A 377 -7.80 -1.40 4.10
CA TYR A 377 -8.95 -2.28 4.29
C TYR A 377 -9.03 -2.91 5.68
N ILE A 378 -7.97 -2.77 6.49
CA ILE A 378 -8.01 -3.02 7.93
C ILE A 378 -9.13 -2.21 8.58
N ILE A 379 -9.37 -0.97 8.14
CA ILE A 379 -10.43 -0.13 8.71
C ILE A 379 -11.81 -0.81 8.54
N PRO A 380 -12.25 -1.19 7.32
CA PRO A 380 -13.43 -2.03 7.12
C PRO A 380 -13.45 -3.32 7.94
N ILE A 381 -12.35 -4.07 7.95
CA ILE A 381 -12.25 -5.39 8.61
C ILE A 381 -12.47 -5.26 10.12
N TYR A 382 -11.83 -4.27 10.74
CA TYR A 382 -11.87 -4.03 12.17
C TYR A 382 -12.94 -3.02 12.59
N SER A 383 -13.80 -2.56 11.68
CA SER A 383 -14.95 -1.69 12.01
C SER A 383 -16.09 -2.40 12.75
N GLY A 384 -16.03 -3.74 12.82
CA GLY A 384 -17.06 -4.64 13.34
C GLY A 384 -18.33 -4.74 12.51
N LYS A 385 -18.43 -3.99 11.41
CA LYS A 385 -19.55 -4.08 10.46
C LYS A 385 -19.57 -5.40 9.69
N LEU A 386 -18.49 -6.16 9.73
CA LEU A 386 -18.32 -7.43 9.02
C LEU A 386 -18.27 -8.65 9.94
N ASP A 387 -18.48 -8.49 11.25
CA ASP A 387 -18.31 -9.58 12.25
C ASP A 387 -19.48 -10.58 12.29
N GLY A 388 -20.56 -10.30 11.56
CA GLY A 388 -21.80 -11.07 11.59
C GLY A 388 -22.07 -11.86 10.31
N SER A 389 -23.36 -12.02 10.01
CA SER A 389 -23.82 -12.57 8.74
C SER A 389 -23.54 -11.62 7.57
N ILE A 390 -23.61 -12.19 6.35
CA ILE A 390 -23.61 -11.42 5.10
C ILE A 390 -24.63 -10.27 5.21
N ASN A 391 -24.15 -9.05 4.97
CA ASN A 391 -24.92 -7.82 5.10
C ASN A 391 -24.56 -6.82 4.00
N ILE A 392 -25.21 -5.66 4.00
CA ILE A 392 -25.00 -4.61 2.99
C ILE A 392 -23.53 -4.15 2.91
N TYR A 393 -22.80 -4.13 4.03
CA TYR A 393 -21.40 -3.73 4.03
C TYR A 393 -20.49 -4.77 3.36
N SER A 394 -20.73 -6.05 3.61
CA SER A 394 -20.03 -7.11 2.87
C SER A 394 -20.35 -7.07 1.37
N PHE A 395 -21.60 -6.74 1.00
CA PHE A 395 -21.97 -6.57 -0.40
C PHE A 395 -21.24 -5.39 -1.04
N ILE A 396 -21.22 -4.21 -0.40
CA ILE A 396 -20.49 -3.03 -0.88
C ILE A 396 -19.01 -3.37 -1.13
N LEU A 397 -18.37 -4.06 -0.19
CA LEU A 397 -16.95 -4.40 -0.29
C LEU A 397 -16.68 -5.40 -1.43
N VAL A 398 -17.52 -6.44 -1.58
CA VAL A 398 -17.41 -7.42 -2.67
C VAL A 398 -17.66 -6.77 -4.03
N VAL A 399 -18.72 -5.97 -4.17
CA VAL A 399 -19.00 -5.23 -5.41
C VAL A 399 -17.84 -4.32 -5.76
N TRP A 400 -17.27 -3.63 -4.77
CA TRP A 400 -16.13 -2.75 -5.01
C TRP A 400 -14.90 -3.51 -5.50
N ILE A 401 -14.57 -4.67 -4.90
CA ILE A 401 -13.48 -5.53 -5.40
C ILE A 401 -13.72 -5.90 -6.86
N ILE A 402 -14.93 -6.35 -7.21
CA ILE A 402 -15.28 -6.75 -8.59
C ILE A 402 -15.13 -5.56 -9.55
N VAL A 403 -15.64 -4.39 -9.16
CA VAL A 403 -15.50 -3.16 -9.96
C VAL A 403 -14.04 -2.82 -10.17
N ARG A 404 -13.18 -2.91 -9.13
CA ARG A 404 -11.73 -2.70 -9.28
C ARG A 404 -11.10 -3.70 -10.24
N SER A 405 -11.48 -4.98 -10.16
CA SER A 405 -10.95 -6.01 -11.05
C SER A 405 -11.34 -5.75 -12.50
N ILE A 406 -12.59 -5.34 -12.75
CA ILE A 406 -13.06 -4.97 -14.10
C ILE A 406 -12.31 -3.76 -14.62
N TYR A 407 -12.20 -2.69 -13.83
CA TYR A 407 -11.46 -1.49 -14.25
C TYR A 407 -9.99 -1.80 -14.53
N PHE A 408 -9.35 -2.61 -13.70
CA PHE A 408 -7.98 -3.03 -13.92
C PHE A 408 -7.85 -3.86 -15.21
N ALA A 409 -8.73 -4.84 -15.44
CA ALA A 409 -8.74 -5.64 -16.66
C ALA A 409 -8.97 -4.78 -17.91
N ILE A 410 -9.90 -3.82 -17.87
CA ILE A 410 -10.12 -2.86 -18.97
C ILE A 410 -8.87 -2.03 -19.22
N ALA A 411 -8.20 -1.56 -18.16
CA ALA A 411 -6.96 -0.81 -18.30
C ALA A 411 -5.89 -1.68 -19.00
N LEU A 412 -5.72 -2.94 -18.60
CA LEU A 412 -4.77 -3.84 -19.24
C LEU A 412 -5.02 -4.05 -20.74
N LEU A 413 -6.28 -4.01 -21.18
CA LEU A 413 -6.67 -4.24 -22.57
C LEU A 413 -6.59 -2.98 -23.45
N ASN A 414 -6.27 -1.81 -22.87
CA ASN A 414 -6.30 -0.55 -23.60
C ASN A 414 -4.88 -0.22 -24.12
N GLU A 415 -4.69 -0.16 -25.44
CA GLU A 415 -3.38 0.00 -26.09
C GLU A 415 -2.66 1.32 -25.75
N ASN A 416 -3.38 2.35 -25.28
CA ASN A 416 -2.82 3.64 -24.87
C ASN A 416 -2.43 3.71 -23.38
N ASN A 417 -2.32 2.58 -22.69
CA ASN A 417 -1.98 2.60 -21.28
C ASN A 417 -0.51 2.94 -21.08
N TYR A 418 -0.23 3.92 -20.21
CA TYR A 418 1.10 4.37 -19.77
C TYR A 418 1.98 3.30 -19.10
N LEU A 419 1.50 2.05 -19.04
CA LEU A 419 2.22 0.86 -18.57
C LEU A 419 2.85 0.12 -19.78
N THR A 420 3.44 0.86 -20.72
CA THR A 420 4.17 0.27 -21.86
C THR A 420 5.52 -0.28 -21.41
N PHE A 421 5.76 -1.56 -21.71
CA PHE A 421 6.98 -2.32 -21.37
C PHE A 421 8.22 -1.77 -22.08
N PHE A 422 9.39 -2.22 -21.60
CA PHE A 422 10.63 -2.22 -22.38
C PHE A 422 10.33 -2.74 -23.80
N GLU A 423 10.69 -1.97 -24.82
CA GLU A 423 10.59 -2.35 -26.24
C GLU A 423 9.17 -2.69 -26.78
N ASN A 424 8.12 -1.98 -26.34
CA ASN A 424 6.76 -2.10 -26.93
C ASN A 424 6.13 -3.50 -26.85
N GLN A 425 6.63 -4.43 -26.01
CA GLN A 425 5.99 -5.75 -25.88
C GLN A 425 4.70 -5.65 -25.07
N GLU A 426 3.65 -6.33 -25.52
CA GLU A 426 2.33 -6.26 -24.90
C GLU A 426 2.21 -7.05 -23.59
N LEU A 427 1.31 -6.57 -22.72
CA LEU A 427 0.81 -7.17 -21.48
C LEU A 427 0.24 -8.60 -21.64
N SER A 428 0.06 -9.03 -22.89
CA SER A 428 -0.41 -10.34 -23.35
C SER A 428 0.71 -11.38 -23.49
N THR A 429 1.96 -11.02 -23.17
CA THR A 429 3.09 -11.95 -23.24
C THR A 429 2.85 -13.16 -22.33
N THR A 430 2.87 -14.34 -22.94
CA THR A 430 2.70 -15.62 -22.26
C THR A 430 3.82 -15.83 -21.24
N ILE A 431 3.64 -16.80 -20.34
CA ILE A 431 4.66 -17.12 -19.32
C ILE A 431 6.04 -17.42 -19.91
N THR A 432 6.11 -17.90 -21.16
CA THR A 432 7.35 -18.10 -21.89
C THR A 432 8.12 -16.80 -22.14
N GLY A 433 7.44 -15.67 -22.35
CA GLY A 433 8.07 -14.35 -22.48
C GLY A 433 8.71 -13.90 -21.17
N TYR A 434 8.05 -14.15 -20.03
CA TYR A 434 8.61 -13.88 -18.71
C TYR A 434 9.88 -14.69 -18.43
N PHE A 435 9.88 -15.98 -18.81
CA PHE A 435 11.08 -16.81 -18.69
C PHE A 435 12.18 -16.39 -19.66
N GLN A 436 11.85 -16.02 -20.90
CA GLN A 436 12.82 -15.50 -21.85
C GLN A 436 13.51 -14.26 -21.28
N LEU A 437 12.76 -13.29 -20.75
CA LEU A 437 13.33 -12.09 -20.11
C LEU A 437 14.33 -12.41 -18.98
N LEU A 438 14.10 -13.47 -18.21
CA LEU A 438 15.01 -13.90 -17.14
C LEU A 438 16.29 -14.59 -17.64
N PHE A 439 16.27 -15.17 -18.84
CA PHE A 439 17.35 -16.04 -19.34
C PHE A 439 17.98 -15.55 -20.66
N SER A 440 17.48 -14.47 -21.27
CA SER A 440 17.97 -13.91 -22.53
C SER A 440 18.98 -12.77 -22.35
N GLN A 441 19.27 -12.38 -21.11
CA GLN A 441 20.35 -11.47 -20.73
C GLN A 441 21.48 -12.27 -20.08
#